data_AF-A0A7C4PJ70-F1
#
_entry.id   AF-A0A7C4PJ70-F1
#
_cell.length_a   1.000
_cell.length_b   1.000
_cell.length_c   1.000
_cell.angle_alpha   90.00
_cell.angle_beta   90.00
_cell.angle_gamma   90.00
#
_symmetry.space_group_name_H-M   'P 1'
#
loop_
_entity.id
_entity.type
_entity.pdbx_description
1 polymer ?
#
loop_
_entity_poly.entity_id
_entity_poly.type
_entity_poly.pdbx_seq_one_letter_code
_entity_poly.pdbx_strand_id
1 'polypeptide(L)' 'MIQRYPPINPRFPHFLHGGDYNPDQWPEEVWAEDMRLMKLANCNAMSVGIFAWARLEPEEGR' A
#
# COMPACT_ATOMS: atom_id res chain seq x y z
N MET A 1 -27.80 -11.28 -19.67
CA MET A 1 -26.47 -11.90 -19.43
C MET A 1 -25.66 -10.95 -18.56
N ILE A 2 -24.90 -11.44 -17.59
CA ILE A 2 -24.06 -10.59 -16.73
C ILE A 2 -22.69 -10.43 -17.40
N GLN A 3 -22.30 -9.20 -17.72
CA GLN A 3 -20.96 -8.87 -18.19
C GLN A 3 -19.97 -9.05 -17.02
N ARG A 4 -18.95 -9.90 -17.18
CA ARG A 4 -17.84 -10.00 -16.23
C ARG A 4 -16.59 -9.37 -16.86
N TYR A 5 -15.92 -8.52 -16.08
CA TYR A 5 -14.66 -7.91 -16.44
C TYR A 5 -13.50 -8.66 -15.79
N PRO A 6 -12.29 -8.64 -16.37
CA PRO A 6 -11.11 -9.20 -15.72
C PRO A 6 -10.77 -8.45 -14.41
N PRO A 7 -10.09 -9.11 -13.45
CA PRO A 7 -9.60 -8.44 -12.26
C PRO A 7 -8.54 -7.38 -12.62
N ILE A 8 -8.39 -6.37 -11.77
CA ILE A 8 -7.41 -5.28 -11.95
C ILE A 8 -5.99 -5.86 -12.08
N ASN A 9 -5.65 -6.85 -11.26
CA ASN A 9 -4.40 -7.59 -11.34
C ASN A 9 -4.69 -9.07 -11.65
N PRO A 10 -4.31 -9.58 -12.85
CA PRO A 10 -4.52 -10.99 -13.21
C PRO A 10 -3.82 -12.00 -12.29
N ARG A 11 -2.74 -11.60 -11.60
CA ARG A 11 -2.01 -12.44 -10.64
C ARG A 11 -2.64 -12.45 -9.25
N PHE A 12 -3.62 -11.58 -8.99
CA PHE A 12 -4.33 -11.49 -7.72
C PHE A 12 -5.84 -11.31 -7.98
N PRO A 13 -6.57 -12.39 -8.32
CA PRO A 13 -7.97 -12.32 -8.73
C PRO A 13 -8.93 -12.22 -7.54
N HIS A 14 -8.66 -11.29 -6.61
CA HIS A 14 -9.46 -11.01 -5.42
C HIS A 14 -9.83 -9.53 -5.35
N PHE A 15 -10.83 -9.19 -4.53
CA PHE A 15 -11.09 -7.79 -4.20
C PHE A 15 -9.91 -7.20 -3.43
N LEU A 16 -9.48 -6.02 -3.86
CA LEU A 16 -8.44 -5.27 -3.17
C LEU A 16 -9.06 -4.55 -1.97
N HIS A 17 -8.36 -4.61 -0.83
CA HIS A 17 -8.77 -4.01 0.42
C HIS A 17 -7.54 -3.45 1.15
N GLY A 18 -7.62 -2.19 1.57
CA GLY A 18 -6.56 -1.48 2.27
C GLY A 18 -6.72 0.03 2.05
N GLY A 19 -5.61 0.75 1.94
CA GLY A 19 -5.64 2.21 1.79
C GLY A 19 -4.25 2.82 1.61
N ASP A 20 -4.15 4.10 1.91
CA ASP A 20 -2.89 4.83 1.88
C ASP A 20 -2.05 4.45 3.11
N TYR A 21 -0.78 4.10 2.86
CA TYR A 21 0.19 3.76 3.89
C TYR A 21 1.43 4.63 3.73
N ASN A 22 1.74 5.40 4.78
CA ASN A 22 2.85 6.35 4.84
C ASN A 22 3.91 5.91 5.87
N PRO A 23 4.65 4.81 5.61
CA PRO A 23 5.65 4.30 6.55
C PRO A 23 6.78 5.29 6.82
N ASP A 24 7.03 6.22 5.89
CA ASP A 24 8.04 7.28 5.98
C ASP A 24 7.76 8.30 7.07
N GLN A 25 6.54 8.34 7.63
CA GLN A 25 6.15 9.23 8.73
C GLN A 25 6.37 8.62 10.13
N TRP A 26 6.70 7.33 10.20
CA TRP A 26 6.84 6.58 11.46
C TRP A 26 8.21 5.92 11.57
N PRO A 27 8.75 5.74 12.79
CA PRO A 27 9.96 4.94 13.03
C PRO A 27 9.81 3.51 12.50
N GLU A 28 10.90 2.91 11.99
CA GLU A 28 10.87 1.59 11.34
C GLU A 28 10.40 0.47 12.29
N GLU A 29 10.60 0.62 13.60
CA GLU A 29 10.13 -0.33 14.62
C GLU A 29 8.60 -0.50 14.64
N VAL A 30 7.85 0.47 14.10
CA VAL A 30 6.38 0.42 14.03
C VAL A 30 5.90 -0.49 12.88
N TRP A 31 6.69 -0.62 11.81
CA TRP A 31 6.24 -1.29 10.58
C TRP A 31 5.87 -2.76 10.79
N ALA A 32 6.54 -3.44 11.73
CA ALA A 32 6.22 -4.82 12.07
C ALA A 32 4.80 -4.94 12.67
N GLU A 33 4.40 -3.98 13.48
CA GLU A 33 3.06 -3.92 14.07
C GLU A 33 2.01 -3.52 13.03
N ASP A 34 2.35 -2.60 12.12
CA ASP A 34 1.48 -2.27 10.97
C ASP A 34 1.18 -3.52 10.14
N MET A 35 2.21 -4.31 9.79
CA MET A 35 2.01 -5.56 9.04
C MET A 35 1.18 -6.58 9.81
N ARG A 36 1.32 -6.65 11.15
CA ARG A 36 0.50 -7.53 11.99
C ARG A 36 -0.97 -7.11 11.97
N LEU A 37 -1.24 -5.81 12.14
CA LEU A 37 -2.59 -5.24 12.15
C LEU A 37 -3.26 -5.32 10.78
N MET A 38 -2.54 -5.03 9.69
CA MET A 38 -3.05 -5.16 8.32
C MET A 38 -3.47 -6.61 7.99
N LYS A 39 -2.69 -7.61 8.43
CA LYS A 39 -3.07 -9.02 8.29
C LYS A 39 -4.32 -9.35 9.10
N LEU A 40 -4.43 -8.85 10.33
CA LEU A 40 -5.61 -9.06 11.17
C LEU A 40 -6.87 -8.40 10.57
N ALA A 41 -6.71 -7.27 9.88
CA ALA A 41 -7.77 -6.56 9.17
C ALA A 41 -8.08 -7.15 7.78
N ASN A 42 -7.37 -8.19 7.34
CA ASN A 42 -7.45 -8.76 5.98
C ASN A 42 -7.22 -7.72 4.87
N CYS A 43 -6.27 -6.80 5.08
CA CYS A 43 -5.81 -5.92 4.02
C CYS A 43 -4.82 -6.65 3.11
N ASN A 44 -4.87 -6.35 1.81
CA ASN A 44 -4.09 -7.03 0.77
C ASN A 44 -3.49 -6.10 -0.30
N ALA A 45 -3.73 -4.79 -0.18
CA ALA A 45 -3.16 -3.77 -1.07
C ALA A 45 -2.95 -2.46 -0.30
N MET A 46 -1.85 -1.75 -0.56
CA MET A 46 -1.57 -0.43 0.01
C MET A 46 -1.04 0.51 -1.07
N SER A 47 -1.43 1.77 -1.00
CA SER A 47 -0.81 2.85 -1.78
C SER A 47 0.31 3.48 -0.94
N VAL A 48 1.54 3.45 -1.45
CA VAL A 48 2.72 3.98 -0.74
C VAL A 48 3.34 5.11 -1.53
N GLY A 49 4.03 6.02 -0.83
CA GLY A 49 4.83 7.06 -1.48
C GLY A 49 4.05 8.22 -2.11
N ILE A 50 2.74 8.33 -1.87
CA ILE A 50 1.87 9.37 -2.43
C ILE A 50 2.42 10.78 -2.16
N PHE A 51 2.94 11.01 -0.96
CA PHE A 51 3.50 12.30 -0.52
C PHE A 51 4.98 12.21 -0.12
N ALA A 52 5.70 11.18 -0.61
CA ALA A 52 7.06 10.90 -0.17
C ALA A 52 8.14 11.64 -0.98
N TRP A 53 7.80 12.63 -1.82
CA TRP A 53 8.79 13.29 -2.68
C TRP A 53 9.95 13.86 -1.86
N ALA A 54 9.70 14.70 -0.85
CA ALA A 54 10.77 15.28 -0.04
C ALA A 54 11.60 14.24 0.75
N ARG A 55 11.11 13.01 0.90
CA ARG A 55 11.84 11.88 1.49
C ARG A 55 12.71 11.17 0.46
N LEU A 56 12.20 11.00 -0.76
CA LEU A 56 12.84 10.29 -1.87
C LEU A 56 13.85 11.16 -2.63
N GLU A 57 13.53 12.44 -2.79
CA GLU A 57 14.38 13.47 -3.39
C GLU A 57 14.45 14.69 -2.45
N PRO A 58 15.26 14.62 -1.38
CA PRO A 58 15.39 15.72 -0.42
C PRO A 58 16.08 16.97 -0.99
N GLU A 59 16.88 16.82 -2.03
CA GLU A 59 17.56 17.89 -2.77
C GLU A 59 17.37 17.64 -4.28
N GLU A 60 17.31 18.69 -5.10
CA GLU A 60 17.14 18.56 -6.55
C GLU A 60 18.18 17.59 -7.16
N GLY A 61 17.70 16.51 -7.76
CA GLY A 61 18.50 15.47 -8.41
C GLY A 61 19.20 14.47 -7.47
N ARG A 62 18.84 14.41 -6.18
CA ARG A 62 19.43 13.47 -5.20
C ARG A 62 18.41 12.61 -4.49
#